data_AF-A0A388QRS2-F1
#
_entry.id   AF-A0A388QRS2-F1
#
_cell.length_a   1.000
_cell.length_b   1.000
_cell.length_c   1.000
_cell.angle_alpha   90.00
_cell.angle_beta   90.00
_cell.angle_gamma   90.00
#
_symmetry.space_group_name_H-M   'P 1'
#
loop_
_entity.id
_entity.type
_entity.pdbx_description
1 polymer ?
#
loop_
_entity_poly.entity_id
_entity_poly.type
_entity_poly.pdbx_seq_one_letter_code
_entity_poly.pdbx_strand_id
1 'polypeptide(L)'
;MLMSALLDLTRAPATDPLGLYRFRDGLYAVDLIAAAITEFDLFTKLAAKPSDLATVCADLGTHRRPTDVMLTLFAANGFLSLKQGVYTVTPLGQEHLVSTSPIFLGAYYASLKDRPVVKDFIVILKTDKPANWGSYKDEKPWSEAMLTDAFATSFTAAMDSRGFTLGPAMAKASPVGTRTRLLDIAGGSGIYACALVANHPKLTATVFERAPVDGITRKMIAKRGFQDRVDVRPATCLPKPCRPATTSTCSPTSCMTGTPTRSSSCWQLPRRPCPRVACSSYMTLT
;
A
#
# COMPACT_ATOMS: atom_id res chain seq x y z
N MET A 1 15.78 -12.50 -34.73
CA MET A 1 15.62 -11.97 -33.37
C MET A 1 14.82 -10.67 -33.47
N LEU A 2 13.51 -10.69 -33.17
CA LEU A 2 12.77 -9.43 -33.00
C LEU A 2 13.35 -8.74 -31.76
N MET A 3 14.03 -7.60 -31.94
CA MET A 3 14.19 -6.65 -30.85
C MET A 3 12.77 -6.36 -30.36
N SER A 4 12.42 -6.84 -29.16
CA SER A 4 11.17 -6.47 -28.51
C SER A 4 11.12 -4.95 -28.49
N ALA A 5 10.21 -4.35 -29.25
CA ALA A 5 10.03 -2.92 -29.28
C ALA A 5 9.85 -2.46 -27.83
N LEU A 6 10.68 -1.50 -27.40
CA LEU A 6 10.59 -0.94 -26.06
C LEU A 6 9.15 -0.46 -25.83
N LEU A 7 8.55 -0.91 -24.73
CA LEU A 7 7.21 -0.49 -24.35
C LEU A 7 7.18 1.03 -24.17
N ASP A 8 6.29 1.69 -24.91
CA ASP A 8 6.12 3.14 -24.88
C ASP A 8 5.45 3.59 -23.56
N LEU A 9 6.21 4.26 -22.69
CA LEU A 9 5.75 4.75 -21.38
C LEU A 9 4.86 6.02 -21.45
N THR A 10 4.57 6.54 -22.65
CA THR A 10 3.67 7.68 -22.85
C THR A 10 2.24 7.25 -23.16
N ARG A 11 2.05 5.97 -23.54
CA ARG A 11 0.78 5.40 -23.94
C ARG A 11 0.14 4.60 -22.81
N ALA A 12 -1.13 4.86 -22.57
CA ALA A 12 -1.94 4.00 -21.72
C ALA A 12 -2.26 2.68 -22.45
N PRO A 13 -2.49 1.57 -21.74
CA PRO A 13 -2.99 0.34 -22.35
C PRO A 13 -4.37 0.59 -22.99
N ALA A 14 -4.68 -0.18 -24.04
CA ALA A 14 -5.95 -0.08 -24.75
C ALA A 14 -7.15 -0.60 -23.94
N THR A 15 -6.91 -1.39 -22.90
CA THR A 15 -7.92 -1.99 -22.03
C THR A 15 -7.63 -1.70 -20.56
N ASP A 16 -8.68 -1.69 -19.74
CA ASP A 16 -8.59 -1.45 -18.30
C ASP A 16 -8.32 -2.76 -17.53
N PRO A 17 -7.17 -2.93 -16.86
CA PRO A 17 -6.86 -4.13 -16.08
C PRO A 17 -7.50 -4.15 -14.69
N LEU A 18 -8.27 -3.12 -14.30
CA LEU A 18 -8.82 -3.01 -12.94
C LEU A 18 -9.64 -4.23 -12.51
N GLY A 19 -10.35 -4.87 -13.44
CA GLY A 19 -11.06 -6.13 -13.16
C GLY A 19 -10.13 -7.24 -12.66
N LEU A 20 -8.94 -7.39 -13.26
CA LEU A 20 -7.94 -8.38 -12.85
C LEU A 20 -7.34 -8.05 -11.48
N TYR A 21 -7.07 -6.76 -11.22
CA TYR A 21 -6.56 -6.32 -9.93
C TYR A 21 -7.57 -6.51 -8.81
N ARG A 22 -8.86 -6.26 -9.07
CA ARG A 22 -9.93 -6.49 -8.07
C ARG A 22 -9.99 -7.94 -7.62
N PHE A 23 -9.88 -8.90 -8.53
CA PHE A 23 -9.85 -10.32 -8.16
C PHE A 23 -8.61 -10.68 -7.34
N ARG A 24 -7.42 -10.23 -7.78
CA ARG A 24 -6.16 -10.50 -7.06
C ARG A 24 -6.17 -9.88 -5.66
N ASP A 25 -6.46 -8.60 -5.57
CA ASP A 25 -6.30 -7.82 -4.34
C ASP A 25 -7.50 -8.00 -3.39
N GLY A 26 -8.66 -8.41 -3.92
CA GLY A 26 -9.86 -8.71 -3.14
C GLY A 26 -9.78 -9.96 -2.27
N LEU A 27 -8.81 -10.86 -2.50
CA LEU A 27 -8.61 -12.07 -1.69
C LEU A 27 -8.48 -11.74 -0.20
N TYR A 28 -7.71 -10.69 0.11
CA TYR A 28 -7.46 -10.27 1.48
C TYR A 28 -8.71 -9.72 2.18
N ALA A 29 -9.65 -9.16 1.44
CA ALA A 29 -10.90 -8.66 2.01
C ALA A 29 -11.74 -9.82 2.54
N VAL A 30 -11.83 -10.93 1.79
CA VAL A 30 -12.56 -12.13 2.20
C VAL A 30 -11.96 -12.71 3.49
N ASP A 31 -10.63 -12.83 3.56
CA ASP A 31 -9.95 -13.37 4.74
C ASP A 31 -10.09 -12.45 5.97
N LEU A 32 -10.09 -11.13 5.79
CA LEU A 32 -10.31 -10.17 6.89
C LEU A 32 -11.76 -10.16 7.38
N ILE A 33 -12.75 -10.32 6.49
CA ILE A 33 -14.16 -10.49 6.88
C ILE A 33 -14.32 -11.77 7.70
N ALA A 34 -13.72 -12.88 7.26
CA ALA A 34 -13.74 -14.14 7.99
C ALA A 34 -13.15 -13.98 9.41
N ALA A 35 -12.01 -13.30 9.55
CA ALA A 35 -11.43 -13.00 10.87
C ALA A 35 -12.37 -12.17 11.75
N ALA A 36 -12.95 -11.09 11.21
CA ALA A 36 -13.84 -10.20 11.94
C ALA A 36 -15.12 -10.90 12.46
N ILE A 37 -15.66 -11.85 11.68
CA ILE A 37 -16.83 -12.63 12.07
C ILE A 37 -16.45 -13.74 13.06
N THR A 38 -15.44 -14.54 12.73
CA THR A 38 -15.20 -15.83 13.42
C THR A 38 -14.34 -15.71 14.68
N GLU A 39 -13.39 -14.77 14.71
CA GLU A 39 -12.51 -14.57 15.87
C GLU A 39 -13.03 -13.45 16.78
N PHE A 40 -13.50 -12.35 16.18
CA PHE A 40 -13.78 -11.13 16.93
C PHE A 40 -15.28 -10.88 17.19
N ASP A 41 -16.17 -11.57 16.49
CA ASP A 41 -17.62 -11.34 16.51
C ASP A 41 -17.96 -9.82 16.41
N LEU A 42 -17.21 -9.12 15.56
CA LEU A 42 -17.16 -7.65 15.51
C LEU A 42 -18.55 -7.05 15.29
N PHE A 43 -19.28 -7.58 14.31
CA PHE A 43 -20.56 -7.01 13.87
C PHE A 43 -21.63 -7.18 14.94
N THR A 44 -21.70 -8.33 15.61
CA THR A 44 -22.63 -8.54 16.73
C THR A 44 -22.35 -7.57 17.87
N LYS A 45 -21.07 -7.39 18.24
CA LYS A 45 -20.67 -6.43 19.28
C LYS A 45 -21.03 -4.99 18.91
N LEU A 46 -20.76 -4.57 17.68
CA LEU A 46 -21.11 -3.22 17.19
C LEU A 46 -22.61 -3.01 17.02
N ALA A 47 -23.39 -4.05 16.71
CA ALA A 47 -24.85 -3.98 16.66
C ALA A 47 -25.45 -3.76 18.04
N ALA A 48 -24.91 -4.42 19.07
CA ALA A 48 -25.32 -4.23 20.46
C ALA A 48 -24.86 -2.87 21.02
N LYS A 49 -23.67 -2.41 20.63
CA LYS A 49 -23.05 -1.18 21.14
C LYS A 49 -22.27 -0.46 20.04
N PRO A 50 -22.90 0.48 19.32
CA PRO A 50 -22.20 1.38 18.40
C PRO A 50 -21.06 2.10 19.12
N SER A 51 -19.87 2.09 18.53
CA SER A 51 -18.64 2.43 19.25
C SER A 51 -17.65 3.20 18.36
N ASP A 52 -16.81 4.04 18.97
CA ASP A 52 -15.68 4.65 18.29
C ASP A 52 -14.50 3.67 18.12
N LEU A 53 -13.49 4.05 17.34
CA LEU A 53 -12.32 3.20 17.09
C LEU A 53 -11.59 2.79 18.38
N ALA A 54 -11.47 3.69 19.35
CA ALA A 54 -10.75 3.42 20.59
C ALA A 54 -11.46 2.35 21.42
N THR A 55 -12.78 2.46 21.53
CA THR A 55 -13.65 1.50 22.20
C THR A 55 -13.64 0.15 21.49
N VAL A 56 -13.73 0.13 20.15
CA VAL A 56 -13.62 -1.13 19.38
C VAL A 56 -12.28 -1.81 19.64
N CYS A 57 -11.17 -1.08 19.66
CA CYS A 57 -9.85 -1.65 19.96
C CYS A 57 -9.80 -2.27 21.36
N ALA A 58 -10.34 -1.57 22.36
CA ALA A 58 -10.40 -2.05 23.74
C ALA A 58 -11.26 -3.30 23.87
N ASP A 59 -12.47 -3.29 23.30
CA ASP A 59 -13.45 -4.38 23.40
C ASP A 59 -12.98 -5.66 22.66
N LEU A 60 -12.14 -5.52 21.61
CA LEU A 60 -11.61 -6.63 20.83
C LEU A 60 -10.18 -7.05 21.22
N GLY A 61 -9.48 -6.27 22.04
CA GLY A 61 -8.06 -6.50 22.33
C GLY A 61 -7.16 -6.36 21.11
N THR A 62 -7.46 -5.38 20.24
CA THR A 62 -6.74 -5.16 18.98
C THR A 62 -6.03 -3.80 18.94
N HIS A 63 -5.05 -3.67 18.04
CA HIS A 63 -4.29 -2.45 17.87
C HIS A 63 -4.95 -1.45 16.91
N ARG A 64 -4.80 -0.15 17.23
CA ARG A 64 -5.45 0.95 16.51
C ARG A 64 -5.27 0.91 14.99
N ARG A 65 -4.04 0.71 14.49
CA ARG A 65 -3.75 0.76 13.04
C ARG A 65 -4.48 -0.35 12.26
N PRO A 66 -4.32 -1.65 12.56
CA PRO A 66 -5.01 -2.69 11.80
C PRO A 66 -6.53 -2.65 12.00
N THR A 67 -7.02 -2.24 13.18
CA THR A 67 -8.47 -2.06 13.39
C THR A 67 -9.04 -0.91 12.55
N ASP A 68 -8.35 0.22 12.45
CA ASP A 68 -8.75 1.34 11.60
C ASP A 68 -8.88 0.93 10.12
N VAL A 69 -7.93 0.14 9.61
CA VAL A 69 -7.97 -0.42 8.25
C VAL A 69 -9.17 -1.36 8.08
N MET A 70 -9.40 -2.26 9.04
CA MET A 70 -10.52 -3.20 9.01
C MET A 70 -11.87 -2.49 9.00
N LEU A 71 -12.07 -1.51 9.89
CA LEU A 71 -13.31 -0.72 9.95
C LEU A 71 -13.49 0.15 8.70
N THR A 72 -12.40 0.69 8.14
CA THR A 72 -12.44 1.44 6.88
C THR A 72 -12.90 0.55 5.72
N LEU A 73 -12.37 -0.67 5.62
CA LEU A 73 -12.81 -1.63 4.60
C LEU A 73 -14.30 -1.95 4.75
N PHE A 74 -14.77 -2.22 5.96
CA PHE A 74 -16.16 -2.58 6.20
C PHE A 74 -17.12 -1.40 6.00
N ALA A 75 -16.69 -0.17 6.30
CA ALA A 75 -17.45 1.02 5.97
C ALA A 75 -17.52 1.26 4.45
N ALA A 76 -16.40 1.10 3.74
CA ALA A 76 -16.35 1.26 2.28
C ALA A 76 -17.22 0.22 1.53
N ASN A 77 -17.41 -0.96 2.09
CA ASN A 77 -18.27 -2.01 1.55
C ASN A 77 -19.72 -1.94 2.08
N GLY A 78 -20.05 -0.92 2.88
CA GLY A 78 -21.41 -0.71 3.38
C GLY A 78 -21.87 -1.71 4.44
N PHE A 79 -20.96 -2.44 5.10
CA PHE A 79 -21.30 -3.28 6.27
C PHE A 79 -21.42 -2.44 7.55
N LEU A 80 -20.61 -1.37 7.62
CA LEU A 80 -20.63 -0.38 8.68
C LEU A 80 -20.92 1.01 8.10
N SER A 81 -21.38 1.91 8.96
CA SER A 81 -21.44 3.34 8.70
C SER A 81 -20.66 4.08 9.78
N LEU A 82 -20.01 5.19 9.42
CA LEU A 82 -19.28 6.04 10.35
C LEU A 82 -19.98 7.40 10.42
N LYS A 83 -20.54 7.75 11.58
CA LYS A 83 -21.16 9.05 11.84
C LYS A 83 -20.60 9.65 13.11
N GLN A 84 -20.08 10.88 13.02
CA GLN A 84 -19.51 11.60 14.17
C GLN A 84 -18.45 10.78 14.96
N GLY A 85 -17.65 9.98 14.25
CA GLY A 85 -16.62 9.14 14.87
C GLY A 85 -17.11 7.81 15.46
N VAL A 86 -18.41 7.52 15.39
CA VAL A 86 -19.03 6.28 15.89
C VAL A 86 -19.35 5.36 14.72
N TYR A 87 -18.94 4.09 14.84
CA TYR A 87 -19.27 3.03 13.90
C TYR A 87 -20.57 2.34 14.31
N THR A 88 -21.47 2.19 13.34
CA THR A 88 -22.75 1.48 13.50
C THR A 88 -22.91 0.47 12.36
N VAL A 89 -23.44 -0.71 12.66
CA VAL A 89 -23.77 -1.73 11.66
C VAL A 89 -24.90 -1.24 10.75
N THR A 90 -24.75 -1.39 9.44
CA THR A 90 -25.79 -1.02 8.46
C THR A 90 -26.88 -2.09 8.39
N PRO A 91 -28.02 -1.86 7.70
CA PRO A 91 -29.01 -2.92 7.47
C PRO A 91 -28.42 -4.18 6.83
N LEU A 92 -27.52 -4.02 5.85
CA LEU A 92 -26.81 -5.14 5.21
C LEU A 92 -25.98 -5.95 6.21
N GLY A 93 -25.22 -5.27 7.08
CA GLY A 93 -24.44 -5.94 8.13
C GLY A 93 -25.33 -6.58 9.19
N GLN A 94 -26.42 -5.92 9.57
CA GLN A 94 -27.37 -6.40 10.57
C GLN A 94 -28.04 -7.71 10.13
N GLU A 95 -28.40 -7.77 8.85
CA GLU A 95 -29.09 -8.92 8.28
C GLU A 95 -28.17 -10.13 8.07
N HIS A 96 -26.93 -9.92 7.62
CA HIS A 96 -26.08 -11.04 7.18
C HIS A 96 -24.82 -11.29 8.01
N LEU A 97 -24.41 -10.35 8.87
CA LEU A 97 -23.13 -10.43 9.60
C LEU A 97 -23.28 -10.44 11.12
N VAL A 98 -24.48 -10.18 11.65
CA VAL A 98 -24.77 -10.26 13.09
C VAL A 98 -25.28 -11.65 13.46
N SER A 99 -24.69 -12.26 14.48
CA SER A 99 -24.93 -13.67 14.83
C SER A 99 -26.36 -14.00 15.29
N THR A 100 -27.11 -13.00 15.77
CA THR A 100 -28.51 -13.15 16.18
C THR A 100 -29.49 -13.08 15.01
N SER A 101 -29.02 -12.80 13.79
CA SER A 101 -29.88 -12.75 12.60
C SER A 101 -30.23 -14.17 12.11
N PRO A 102 -31.49 -14.45 11.70
CA PRO A 102 -31.88 -15.73 11.13
C PRO A 102 -31.20 -16.05 9.79
N ILE A 103 -30.66 -15.04 9.08
CA ILE A 103 -29.94 -15.20 7.80
C ILE A 103 -28.47 -14.79 7.91
N PHE A 104 -27.91 -14.97 9.11
CA PHE A 104 -26.49 -14.79 9.40
C PHE A 104 -25.62 -15.74 8.56
N LEU A 105 -24.62 -15.18 7.87
CA LEU A 105 -23.68 -15.91 7.03
C LEU A 105 -22.48 -16.49 7.79
N GLY A 106 -22.46 -16.44 9.12
CA GLY A 106 -21.29 -16.83 9.90
C GLY A 106 -20.83 -18.26 9.69
N ALA A 107 -21.75 -19.22 9.56
CA ALA A 107 -21.38 -20.61 9.27
C ALA A 107 -20.69 -20.76 7.91
N TYR A 108 -21.08 -19.96 6.92
CA TYR A 108 -20.43 -19.94 5.60
C TYR A 108 -19.00 -19.41 5.70
N TYR A 109 -18.80 -18.28 6.39
CA TYR A 109 -17.47 -17.71 6.63
C TYR A 109 -16.60 -18.56 7.57
N ALA A 110 -17.21 -19.33 8.47
CA ALA A 110 -16.48 -20.24 9.36
C ALA A 110 -15.72 -21.34 8.60
N SER A 111 -16.16 -21.70 7.38
CA SER A 111 -15.42 -22.63 6.50
C SER A 111 -14.03 -22.10 6.10
N LEU A 112 -13.80 -20.78 6.19
CA LEU A 112 -12.55 -20.12 5.84
C LEU A 112 -11.60 -19.92 7.03
N LYS A 113 -12.08 -20.12 8.27
CA LYS A 113 -11.36 -19.73 9.51
C LYS A 113 -9.94 -20.30 9.60
N ASP A 114 -9.71 -21.47 8.99
CA ASP A 114 -8.46 -22.19 9.08
C ASP A 114 -7.43 -21.80 8.01
N ARG A 115 -7.80 -20.93 7.06
CA ARG A 115 -6.89 -20.41 6.04
C ARG A 115 -5.73 -19.65 6.69
N PRO A 116 -4.48 -19.84 6.22
CA PRO A 116 -3.31 -19.16 6.80
C PRO A 116 -3.45 -17.63 6.89
N VAL A 117 -3.98 -16.99 5.83
CA VAL A 117 -4.16 -15.54 5.77
C VAL A 117 -5.17 -15.02 6.81
N VAL A 118 -6.21 -15.79 7.13
CA VAL A 118 -7.16 -15.43 8.19
C VAL A 118 -6.45 -15.40 9.55
N LYS A 119 -5.64 -16.43 9.82
CA LYS A 119 -4.83 -16.52 11.05
C LYS A 119 -3.82 -15.38 11.14
N ASP A 120 -3.21 -15.02 10.02
CA ASP A 120 -2.31 -13.87 9.95
C ASP A 120 -3.03 -12.55 10.27
N PHE A 121 -4.25 -12.32 9.75
CA PHE A 121 -5.03 -11.14 10.08
C PHE A 121 -5.33 -11.04 11.58
N ILE A 122 -5.65 -12.16 12.23
CA ILE A 122 -5.88 -12.21 13.68
C ILE A 122 -4.60 -11.79 14.42
N VAL A 123 -3.44 -12.32 14.02
CA VAL A 123 -2.14 -11.95 14.61
C VAL A 123 -1.82 -10.47 14.35
N ILE A 124 -2.02 -9.97 13.13
CA ILE A 124 -1.79 -8.57 12.77
C ILE A 124 -2.68 -7.65 13.63
N LEU A 125 -3.97 -7.96 13.75
CA LEU A 125 -4.91 -7.19 14.57
C LEU A 125 -4.50 -7.16 16.05
N LYS A 126 -4.00 -8.28 16.59
CA LYS A 126 -3.58 -8.41 18.00
C LYS A 126 -2.17 -7.90 18.29
N THR A 127 -1.30 -7.72 17.29
CA THR A 127 0.12 -7.39 17.54
C THR A 127 0.62 -6.13 16.84
N ASP A 128 -0.13 -5.61 15.87
CA ASP A 128 0.28 -4.55 14.95
C ASP A 128 1.53 -4.85 14.11
N LYS A 129 1.99 -6.11 14.08
CA LYS A 129 3.16 -6.53 13.31
C LYS A 129 2.74 -7.10 11.96
N PRO A 130 3.51 -6.86 10.87
CA PRO A 130 3.23 -7.46 9.58
C PRO A 130 3.41 -8.97 9.64
N ALA A 131 2.58 -9.70 8.89
CA ALA A 131 2.76 -11.13 8.64
C ALA A 131 3.87 -11.37 7.61
N ASN A 132 4.31 -12.63 7.49
CA ASN A 132 5.27 -13.06 6.47
C ASN A 132 4.65 -12.97 5.06
N TRP A 133 5.50 -12.78 4.07
CA TRP A 133 5.06 -12.77 2.68
C TRP A 133 4.48 -14.14 2.31
N GLY A 134 3.27 -14.17 1.72
CA GLY A 134 2.63 -15.43 1.31
C GLY A 134 2.12 -16.34 2.44
N SER A 135 2.19 -15.92 3.72
CA SER A 135 1.69 -16.70 4.87
C SER A 135 2.35 -18.08 5.05
N TYR A 136 3.57 -18.27 4.54
CA TYR A 136 4.34 -19.51 4.72
C TYR A 136 5.03 -19.52 6.10
N LYS A 137 4.90 -20.65 6.82
CA LYS A 137 5.39 -20.80 8.20
C LYS A 137 6.91 -20.74 8.36
N ASP A 138 7.65 -21.07 7.30
CA ASP A 138 9.11 -21.22 7.34
C ASP A 138 9.86 -20.10 6.61
N GLU A 139 9.15 -19.02 6.22
CA GLU A 139 9.78 -17.90 5.52
C GLU A 139 10.36 -16.85 6.48
N LYS A 140 11.47 -16.25 6.05
CA LYS A 140 12.14 -15.17 6.78
C LYS A 140 11.22 -13.95 6.91
N PRO A 141 11.39 -13.13 7.96
CA PRO A 141 10.74 -11.83 8.05
C PRO A 141 10.95 -11.03 6.76
N TRP A 142 9.92 -10.32 6.33
CA TRP A 142 9.91 -9.52 5.09
C TRP A 142 11.19 -8.72 4.82
N SER A 143 11.69 -8.04 5.85
CA SER A 143 12.90 -7.21 5.78
C SER A 143 14.15 -7.98 5.41
N GLU A 144 14.23 -9.25 5.81
CA GLU A 144 15.35 -10.16 5.55
C GLU A 144 15.22 -10.87 4.20
N ALA A 145 14.01 -11.27 3.80
CA ALA A 145 13.76 -11.86 2.48
C ALA A 145 14.20 -10.90 1.36
N MET A 146 13.95 -9.60 1.54
CA MET A 146 14.35 -8.52 0.63
C MET A 146 15.86 -8.26 0.54
N LEU A 147 16.70 -8.98 1.29
CA LEU A 147 18.16 -8.89 1.18
C LEU A 147 18.73 -9.91 0.19
N THR A 148 17.90 -10.81 -0.35
CA THR A 148 18.34 -11.79 -1.36
C THR A 148 18.03 -11.30 -2.77
N ASP A 149 18.99 -11.43 -3.67
CA ASP A 149 18.85 -11.00 -5.08
C ASP A 149 17.68 -11.68 -5.79
N ALA A 150 17.45 -12.98 -5.51
CA ALA A 150 16.37 -13.74 -6.11
C ALA A 150 14.99 -13.20 -5.71
N PHE A 151 14.76 -12.98 -4.41
CA PHE A 151 13.49 -12.44 -3.92
C PHE A 151 13.30 -10.99 -4.35
N ALA A 152 14.34 -10.15 -4.22
CA ALA A 152 14.30 -8.76 -4.67
C ALA A 152 13.96 -8.68 -6.17
N THR A 153 14.56 -9.52 -7.01
CA THR A 153 14.27 -9.56 -8.46
C THR A 153 12.81 -9.94 -8.72
N SER A 154 12.33 -11.03 -8.13
CA SER A 154 10.96 -11.49 -8.32
C SER A 154 9.94 -10.47 -7.82
N PHE A 155 10.18 -9.88 -6.65
CA PHE A 155 9.29 -8.87 -6.09
C PHE A 155 9.28 -7.59 -6.92
N THR A 156 10.46 -7.08 -7.29
CA THR A 156 10.57 -5.90 -8.15
C THR A 156 9.87 -6.14 -9.47
N ALA A 157 10.00 -7.32 -10.09
CA ALA A 157 9.26 -7.67 -11.31
C ALA A 157 7.73 -7.69 -11.10
N ALA A 158 7.27 -8.25 -9.97
CA ALA A 158 5.85 -8.27 -9.63
C ALA A 158 5.29 -6.84 -9.48
N MET A 159 6.03 -5.94 -8.83
CA MET A 159 5.63 -4.54 -8.69
C MET A 159 5.72 -3.78 -10.02
N ASP A 160 6.76 -4.06 -10.81
CA ASP A 160 7.03 -3.44 -12.11
C ASP A 160 5.91 -3.69 -13.12
N SER A 161 5.32 -4.89 -13.10
CA SER A 161 4.26 -5.29 -14.03
C SER A 161 3.07 -4.33 -14.05
N ARG A 162 2.78 -3.67 -12.93
CA ARG A 162 1.68 -2.69 -12.81
C ARG A 162 2.07 -1.31 -13.33
N GLY A 163 3.37 -1.00 -13.34
CA GLY A 163 3.89 0.33 -13.66
C GLY A 163 3.71 0.73 -15.13
N PHE A 164 3.63 -0.23 -16.05
CA PHE A 164 3.30 0.06 -17.46
C PHE A 164 1.84 0.51 -17.64
N THR A 165 0.91 -0.01 -16.85
CA THR A 165 -0.48 0.45 -16.85
C THR A 165 -0.61 1.79 -16.13
N LEU A 166 -0.05 1.89 -14.92
CA LEU A 166 -0.32 3.00 -14.01
C LEU A 166 0.57 4.21 -14.28
N GLY A 167 1.81 3.98 -14.74
CA GLY A 167 2.83 5.01 -14.94
C GLY A 167 2.42 6.10 -15.93
N PRO A 168 1.92 5.78 -17.14
CA PRO A 168 1.50 6.79 -18.11
C PRO A 168 0.36 7.68 -17.60
N ALA A 169 -0.65 7.08 -16.95
CA ALA A 169 -1.77 7.83 -16.36
C ALA A 169 -1.30 8.75 -15.24
N MET A 170 -0.44 8.23 -14.35
CA MET A 170 0.17 9.01 -13.28
C MET A 170 1.01 10.17 -13.82
N ALA A 171 1.84 9.93 -14.83
CA ALA A 171 2.73 10.94 -15.38
C ALA A 171 1.96 12.10 -16.04
N LYS A 172 0.81 11.82 -16.65
CA LYS A 172 -0.10 12.83 -17.20
C LYS A 172 -0.83 13.63 -16.13
N ALA A 173 -1.24 12.98 -15.04
CA ALA A 173 -1.91 13.63 -13.91
C ALA A 173 -0.94 14.40 -12.99
N SER A 174 0.36 14.16 -13.11
CA SER A 174 1.36 14.73 -12.20
C SER A 174 1.59 16.23 -12.45
N PRO A 175 1.55 17.08 -11.41
CA PRO A 175 1.71 18.53 -11.54
C PRO A 175 3.19 18.93 -11.66
N VAL A 176 3.89 18.42 -12.68
CA VAL A 176 5.33 18.67 -12.91
C VAL A 176 5.58 20.17 -13.12
N GLY A 177 4.76 20.83 -13.94
CA GLY A 177 4.88 22.26 -14.21
C GLY A 177 6.23 22.61 -14.85
N THR A 178 6.93 23.58 -14.28
CA THR A 178 8.25 24.05 -14.75
C THR A 178 9.44 23.30 -14.15
N ARG A 179 9.18 22.29 -13.31
CA ARG A 179 10.23 21.56 -12.59
C ARG A 179 11.05 20.68 -13.53
N THR A 180 12.32 20.52 -13.21
CA THR A 180 13.29 19.84 -14.11
C THR A 180 14.01 18.68 -13.45
N ARG A 181 13.87 18.50 -12.12
CA ARG A 181 14.46 17.37 -11.41
C ARG A 181 13.42 16.67 -10.53
N LEU A 182 13.40 15.35 -10.63
CA LEU A 182 12.58 14.44 -9.83
C LEU A 182 13.48 13.59 -8.94
N LEU A 183 13.13 13.50 -7.67
CA LEU A 183 13.68 12.53 -6.73
C LEU A 183 12.61 11.47 -6.44
N ASP A 184 12.91 10.21 -6.77
CA ASP A 184 12.02 9.06 -6.56
C ASP A 184 12.57 8.21 -5.40
N ILE A 185 11.99 8.35 -4.20
CA ILE A 185 12.47 7.70 -2.97
C ILE A 185 11.82 6.33 -2.83
N ALA A 186 12.64 5.30 -2.66
CA ALA A 186 12.21 3.90 -2.67
C ALA A 186 11.42 3.57 -3.96
N GLY A 187 11.98 3.99 -5.11
CA GLY A 187 11.34 3.89 -6.42
C GLY A 187 11.36 2.48 -7.03
N GLY A 188 11.93 1.49 -6.35
CA GLY A 188 11.94 0.09 -6.77
C GLY A 188 12.54 -0.10 -8.16
N SER A 189 11.73 -0.49 -9.15
CA SER A 189 12.20 -0.72 -10.53
C SER A 189 12.50 0.56 -11.32
N GLY A 190 12.19 1.74 -10.78
CA GLY A 190 12.31 3.03 -11.47
C GLY A 190 11.23 3.28 -12.53
N ILE A 191 10.22 2.41 -12.65
CA ILE A 191 9.19 2.50 -13.70
C ILE A 191 8.43 3.83 -13.69
N TYR A 192 8.13 4.37 -12.49
CA TYR A 192 7.42 5.63 -12.35
C TYR A 192 8.30 6.84 -12.68
N ALA A 193 9.57 6.84 -12.25
CA ALA A 193 10.55 7.84 -12.69
C ALA A 193 10.73 7.84 -14.21
N CYS A 194 10.88 6.67 -14.84
CA CYS A 194 10.95 6.55 -16.29
C CYS A 194 9.67 7.07 -16.97
N ALA A 195 8.48 6.74 -16.45
CA ALA A 195 7.22 7.23 -17.01
C ALA A 195 7.10 8.76 -16.95
N LEU A 196 7.50 9.38 -15.84
CA LEU A 196 7.53 10.84 -15.72
C LEU A 196 8.52 11.47 -16.70
N VAL A 197 9.75 10.96 -16.78
CA VAL A 197 10.78 11.47 -17.70
C VAL A 197 10.38 11.28 -19.17
N ALA A 198 9.65 10.20 -19.50
CA ALA A 198 9.10 9.96 -20.83
C ALA A 198 8.04 10.99 -21.24
N ASN A 199 7.14 11.36 -20.32
CA ASN A 199 6.05 12.30 -20.59
C ASN A 199 6.49 13.78 -20.46
N HIS A 200 7.64 14.06 -19.83
CA HIS A 200 8.13 15.41 -19.57
C HIS A 200 9.57 15.56 -20.09
N PRO A 201 9.78 16.03 -21.34
CA PRO A 201 11.10 16.02 -22.00
C PRO A 201 12.22 16.80 -21.31
N LYS A 202 11.87 17.81 -20.50
CA LYS A 202 12.83 18.62 -19.72
C LYS A 202 13.14 18.04 -18.34
N LEU A 203 12.44 16.98 -17.93
CA LEU A 203 12.58 16.37 -16.61
C LEU A 203 13.75 15.38 -16.60
N THR A 204 14.55 15.41 -15.56
CA THR A 204 15.52 14.36 -15.21
C THR A 204 15.13 13.78 -13.87
N ALA A 205 15.52 12.54 -13.59
CA ALA A 205 15.16 11.88 -12.35
C ALA A 205 16.35 11.21 -11.66
N THR A 206 16.23 11.03 -10.35
CA THR A 206 17.14 10.23 -9.55
C THR A 206 16.32 9.31 -8.66
N VAL A 207 16.52 8.00 -8.82
CA VAL A 207 15.90 6.99 -7.95
C VAL A 207 16.81 6.74 -6.77
N PHE A 208 16.32 7.00 -5.56
CA PHE A 208 16.99 6.65 -4.32
C PHE A 208 16.52 5.28 -3.88
N GLU A 209 17.41 4.29 -3.95
CA GLU A 209 17.10 2.93 -3.51
C GLU A 209 18.21 2.25 -2.72
N ARG A 210 17.82 1.27 -1.90
CA ARG A 210 18.74 0.47 -1.09
C ARG A 210 19.33 -0.69 -1.89
N ALA A 211 20.51 -1.16 -1.46
CA ALA A 211 21.04 -2.44 -1.92
C ALA A 211 20.18 -3.63 -1.42
N PRO A 212 20.00 -4.71 -2.21
CA PRO A 212 20.48 -4.90 -3.58
C PRO A 212 19.52 -4.36 -4.67
N VAL A 213 18.41 -3.71 -4.28
CA VAL A 213 17.36 -3.25 -5.21
C VAL A 213 17.89 -2.21 -6.19
N ASP A 214 18.79 -1.33 -5.76
CA ASP A 214 19.43 -0.32 -6.61
C ASP A 214 20.11 -0.91 -7.86
N GLY A 215 20.74 -2.08 -7.74
CA GLY A 215 21.31 -2.82 -8.86
C GLY A 215 20.25 -3.30 -9.86
N ILE A 216 19.09 -3.75 -9.35
CA ILE A 216 17.93 -4.11 -10.18
C ILE A 216 17.37 -2.85 -10.85
N THR A 217 17.23 -1.75 -10.12
CA THR A 217 16.76 -0.45 -10.64
C THR A 217 17.59 -0.01 -11.85
N ARG A 218 18.93 -0.03 -11.75
CA ARG A 218 19.82 0.34 -12.87
C ARG A 218 19.59 -0.53 -14.10
N LYS A 219 19.52 -1.85 -13.93
CA LYS A 219 19.26 -2.80 -15.03
C LYS A 219 17.91 -2.51 -15.70
N MET A 220 16.87 -2.23 -14.91
CA MET A 220 15.52 -1.99 -15.38
C MET A 220 15.38 -0.64 -16.09
N ILE A 221 16.05 0.42 -15.60
CA ILE A 221 16.12 1.72 -16.27
C ILE A 221 16.84 1.59 -17.62
N ALA A 222 18.00 0.92 -17.65
CA ALA A 222 18.76 0.71 -18.88
C ALA A 222 17.98 -0.12 -19.90
N LYS A 223 17.27 -1.17 -19.45
CA LYS A 223 16.37 -1.97 -20.30
C LYS A 223 15.27 -1.13 -20.96
N ARG A 224 14.89 0.01 -20.37
CA ARG A 224 13.89 0.93 -20.94
C ARG A 224 14.48 2.07 -21.77
N GLY A 225 15.81 2.19 -21.84
CA GLY A 225 16.50 3.25 -22.56
C GLY A 225 16.48 4.62 -21.87
N PHE A 226 16.33 4.67 -20.54
CA PHE A 226 16.26 5.93 -19.79
C PHE A 226 17.51 6.26 -18.95
N GLN A 227 18.59 5.50 -19.11
CA GLN A 227 19.81 5.63 -18.29
C GLN A 227 20.48 7.01 -18.41
N ASP A 228 20.27 7.73 -19.53
CA ASP A 228 20.85 9.06 -19.74
C ASP A 228 20.10 10.18 -18.99
N ARG A 229 18.88 9.90 -18.52
CA ARG A 229 17.99 10.89 -17.87
C ARG A 229 17.50 10.47 -16.49
N VAL A 230 17.71 9.21 -16.10
CA VAL A 230 17.32 8.65 -14.81
C VAL A 230 18.53 8.01 -14.14
N ASP A 231 19.09 8.68 -13.13
CA ASP A 231 20.18 8.17 -12.30
C ASP A 231 19.64 7.30 -11.15
N VAL A 232 20.49 6.45 -10.57
CA VAL A 232 20.18 5.68 -9.36
C VAL A 232 21.23 5.99 -8.30
N ARG A 233 20.77 6.36 -7.10
CA ARG A 233 21.62 6.63 -5.94
C ARG A 233 21.37 5.59 -4.86
N PRO A 234 22.40 4.83 -4.47
CA PRO A 234 22.30 3.93 -3.33
C PRO A 234 22.02 4.74 -2.07
N ALA A 235 20.94 4.41 -1.37
CA ALA A 235 20.59 5.04 -0.12
C ALA A 235 19.82 4.07 0.79
N THR A 236 20.18 4.06 2.07
CA THR A 236 19.34 3.45 3.08
C THR A 236 18.38 4.52 3.59
N CYS A 237 17.07 4.33 3.41
CA CYS A 237 16.08 5.18 4.09
C CYS A 237 16.20 4.97 5.60
N LEU A 238 16.90 5.87 6.28
CA LEU A 238 17.05 5.87 7.73
C LEU A 238 15.76 6.36 8.41
N PRO A 239 15.51 6.01 9.69
CA PRO A 239 14.37 6.52 10.47
C PRO A 239 14.44 8.03 10.79
N LYS A 240 15.39 8.78 10.20
CA LYS A 240 15.50 10.24 10.33
C LYS A 240 15.04 10.88 9.02
N PRO A 241 14.21 11.94 9.06
CA PRO A 241 13.81 12.64 7.84
C PRO A 241 15.06 13.21 7.14
N CYS A 242 15.14 13.01 5.83
CA CYS A 242 16.06 13.78 4.99
C CYS A 242 15.76 15.26 5.20
N ARG A 243 16.78 16.09 5.48
CA ARG A 243 16.60 17.55 5.46
C ARG A 243 16.11 17.91 4.06
N PRO A 244 14.99 18.63 3.90
CA PRO A 244 14.62 19.14 2.60
C PRO A 244 15.74 20.09 2.16
N ALA A 245 16.34 19.81 1.00
CA ALA A 245 16.99 20.88 0.25
C ALA A 245 15.90 21.93 0.01
N THR A 246 16.23 23.19 0.29
CA THR A 246 15.29 24.31 0.24
C THR A 246 14.48 24.29 -1.06
N THR A 247 13.15 24.45 -0.90
CA THR A 247 12.10 24.52 -1.93
C THR A 247 11.82 23.23 -2.72
N SER A 248 10.97 22.35 -2.18
CA SER A 248 10.38 21.25 -2.96
C SER A 248 9.00 20.85 -2.42
N THR A 249 8.00 20.86 -3.31
CA THR A 249 6.68 20.24 -3.08
C THR A 249 6.77 18.73 -3.28
N CYS A 250 6.37 17.94 -2.28
CA CYS A 250 6.26 16.49 -2.36
C CYS A 250 4.93 16.05 -2.99
N SER A 251 4.98 15.04 -3.85
CA SER A 251 3.79 14.31 -4.34
C SER A 251 3.94 12.83 -3.94
N PRO A 252 2.94 12.21 -3.29
CA PRO A 252 3.00 10.78 -3.01
C PRO A 252 2.67 9.99 -4.28
N THR A 253 3.64 9.24 -4.79
CA THR A 253 3.43 8.32 -5.91
C THR A 253 3.90 6.94 -5.51
N SER A 254 2.95 5.99 -5.41
CA SER A 254 3.14 4.55 -5.11
C SER A 254 3.49 4.12 -3.67
N CYS A 255 3.20 4.95 -2.65
CA CYS A 255 3.00 4.44 -1.29
C CYS A 255 1.71 3.63 -1.20
N MET A 256 1.75 2.31 -1.35
CA MET A 256 0.72 1.47 -0.74
C MET A 256 1.41 0.37 0.06
N THR A 257 1.14 0.38 1.36
CA THR A 257 1.26 -0.71 2.35
C THR A 257 2.55 -0.94 3.16
N GLY A 258 3.58 -0.08 3.08
CA GLY A 258 4.84 -0.32 3.82
C GLY A 258 4.89 0.13 5.29
N THR A 259 4.24 1.24 5.67
CA THR A 259 4.44 1.89 6.99
C THR A 259 3.22 2.71 7.45
N PRO A 260 3.10 3.08 8.74
CA PRO A 260 1.91 3.74 9.27
C PRO A 260 1.80 5.17 8.75
N THR A 261 0.83 5.43 7.88
CA THR A 261 0.40 6.79 7.56
C THR A 261 -0.67 7.22 8.57
N ARG A 262 -0.34 8.18 9.45
CA ARG A 262 -1.35 8.93 10.20
C ARG A 262 -2.09 9.86 9.24
N SER A 263 -3.41 9.74 9.16
CA SER A 263 -4.29 10.65 8.45
C SER A 263 -4.42 12.00 9.17
N SER A 264 -4.42 13.06 8.37
CA SER A 264 -5.08 14.36 8.56
C SER A 264 -4.92 15.07 9.91
N SER A 265 -3.83 15.85 10.07
CA SER A 265 -3.81 17.16 10.79
C SER A 265 -2.37 17.64 11.00
N CYS A 266 -1.75 18.29 10.01
CA CYS A 266 -0.60 19.17 10.23
C CYS A 266 -0.28 19.99 8.97
N TRP A 267 -1.09 21.02 8.72
CA TRP A 267 -0.66 22.16 7.91
C TRP A 267 -0.67 23.38 8.83
N GLN A 268 0.48 23.67 9.45
CA GLN A 268 0.91 25.01 9.92
C GLN A 268 2.26 24.89 10.67
N LEU A 269 3.22 25.73 10.29
CA LEU A 269 4.49 25.95 11.02
C LEU A 269 4.24 26.97 12.15
N PRO A 270 5.06 27.03 13.25
CA PRO A 270 6.16 26.14 13.63
C PRO A 270 6.15 25.67 15.12
N ARG A 271 7.14 24.81 15.45
CA ARG A 271 7.67 24.48 16.79
C ARG A 271 6.90 23.48 17.68
N ARG A 272 6.74 22.21 17.28
CA ARG A 272 6.76 21.07 18.23
C ARG A 272 7.35 19.80 17.58
N PRO A 273 8.01 18.91 18.35
CA PRO A 273 8.64 17.70 17.82
C PRO A 273 7.58 16.65 17.45
N CYS A 274 7.64 16.16 16.20
CA CYS A 274 6.74 15.15 15.65
C CYS A 274 7.33 13.73 15.87
N PRO A 275 6.54 12.70 16.25
CA PRO A 275 7.07 11.37 16.55
C PRO A 275 7.47 10.59 15.29
N ARG A 276 8.33 9.59 15.50
CA ARG A 276 9.07 8.78 14.51
C ARG A 276 8.17 8.16 13.43
N VAL A 277 8.45 8.43 12.16
CA VAL A 277 7.79 7.83 10.98
C VAL A 277 8.85 7.14 10.12
N ALA A 278 8.60 5.91 9.69
CA ALA A 278 9.35 5.23 8.63
C ALA A 278 8.71 5.56 7.27
N CYS A 279 9.49 6.08 6.33
CA CYS A 279 9.00 6.50 5.00
C CYS A 279 8.60 5.31 4.12
N SER A 280 7.37 5.37 3.60
CA SER A 280 6.91 4.64 2.42
C SER A 280 7.23 5.48 1.15
N SER A 281 7.22 4.94 -0.07
CA SER A 281 7.68 5.60 -1.32
C SER A 281 7.18 7.05 -1.56
N TYR A 282 8.07 8.04 -1.55
CA TYR A 282 7.72 9.45 -1.78
C TYR A 282 8.42 10.01 -3.02
N MET A 283 7.73 10.82 -3.81
CA MET A 283 8.35 11.61 -4.87
C MET A 283 8.49 13.07 -4.43
N THR A 284 9.67 13.64 -4.67
CA THR A 284 9.94 15.05 -4.44
C THR A 284 10.33 15.69 -5.76
N LEU A 285 9.65 16.78 -6.13
CA LEU A 285 9.93 17.52 -7.36
C LEU A 285 10.58 18.87 -7.02
N THR A 286 11.67 19.18 -7.71
CA THR A 286 12.39 20.47 -7.66
C THR A 286 12.51 21.08 -9.05
#